data_AF-A0A429Y4U9-F1
#
_entry.id   AF-A0A429Y4U9-F1
#
_cell.length_a   1.000
_cell.length_b   1.000
_cell.length_c   1.000
_cell.angle_alpha   90.00
_cell.angle_beta   90.00
_cell.angle_gamma   90.00
#
_symmetry.space_group_name_H-M   'P 1'
#
loop_
_entity.id
_entity.type
_entity.pdbx_description
1 polymer ?
#
loop_
_entity_poly.entity_id
_entity_poly.type
_entity_poly.pdbx_seq_one_letter_code
_entity_poly.pdbx_strand_id
1 'polypeptide(L)' 'MKPSTNRMLTRIKDVYLYIKENGTVSTRELADAFGSTPRTIQRDLNVLEYNDLISSPRRGKWTTTEKKVKVTL' A
#
# COMPACT_ATOMS: atom_id res chain seq x y z
N MET A 1 -1.44 -1.80 -21.43
CA MET A 1 -2.44 -1.76 -20.34
C MET A 1 -3.26 -0.48 -20.47
N LYS A 2 -4.54 -0.45 -20.03
CA LYS A 2 -5.32 0.79 -20.04
C LYS A 2 -4.66 1.84 -19.13
N PRO A 3 -4.65 3.13 -19.47
CA PRO A 3 -3.99 4.18 -18.67
C PRO A 3 -4.45 4.22 -17.21
N SER A 4 -5.74 3.97 -16.96
CA SER A 4 -6.32 3.91 -15.61
C SER A 4 -5.74 2.75 -14.78
N THR A 5 -5.56 1.58 -15.38
CA THR A 5 -4.95 0.42 -14.71
C THR A 5 -3.49 0.71 -14.36
N ASN A 6 -2.74 1.39 -15.24
CA ASN A 6 -1.35 1.72 -14.97
C ASN A 6 -1.22 2.66 -13.76
N ARG A 7 -2.00 3.74 -13.72
CA ARG A 7 -2.02 4.68 -12.58
C ARG A 7 -2.38 4.01 -11.26
N MET A 8 -3.32 3.06 -11.28
CA MET A 8 -3.69 2.29 -10.10
C MET A 8 -2.53 1.42 -9.60
N LEU A 9 -1.86 0.70 -10.51
CA LEU A 9 -0.72 -0.15 -10.13
C LEU A 9 0.47 0.66 -9.63
N THR A 10 0.76 1.81 -10.23
CA THR A 10 1.78 2.75 -9.73
C THR A 10 1.46 3.14 -8.29
N ARG A 11 0.23 3.60 -8.01
CA ARG A 11 -0.17 3.98 -6.66
C ARG A 11 -0.05 2.84 -5.65
N ILE A 12 -0.45 1.61 -6.02
CA ILE A 12 -0.33 0.43 -5.15
C ILE A 12 1.15 0.17 -4.80
N LYS A 13 2.06 0.27 -5.77
CA LYS A 13 3.50 0.13 -5.53
C LYS A 13 4.02 1.22 -4.61
N ASP A 14 3.63 2.48 -4.86
CA ASP A 14 4.09 3.60 -4.05
C ASP A 14 3.59 3.51 -2.60
N VAL A 15 2.34 3.05 -2.38
CA VAL A 15 1.81 2.76 -1.04
C VAL A 15 2.66 1.71 -0.32
N TYR A 16 3.04 0.62 -1.00
CA TYR A 16 3.91 -0.40 -0.41
C TYR A 16 5.27 0.17 -0.02
N LEU A 17 5.91 0.95 -0.90
CA LEU A 17 7.21 1.58 -0.62
C LEU A 17 7.12 2.54 0.57
N TYR A 18 6.04 3.34 0.65
CA TYR A 18 5.80 4.23 1.77
C TYR A 18 5.70 3.48 3.11
N ILE A 19 4.94 2.37 3.17
CA ILE A 19 4.86 1.54 4.37
C ILE A 19 6.24 0.97 4.72
N LYS A 20 6.99 0.49 3.71
CA LYS A 20 8.33 -0.07 3.91
C LYS A 20 9.31 0.96 4.49
N GLU A 21 9.24 2.21 4.07
CA GLU A 21 10.13 3.28 4.52
C GLU A 21 9.72 3.86 5.88
N ASN A 22 8.42 3.92 6.18
CA ASN A 22 7.89 4.53 7.40
C ASN A 22 7.54 3.52 8.51
N GLY A 23 7.63 2.22 8.24
CA GLY A 23 7.27 1.16 9.17
C GLY A 23 5.76 0.98 9.31
N THR A 24 5.23 1.06 10.53
CA THR A 24 3.79 0.86 10.77
C THR A 24 3.00 2.15 10.61
N VAL A 25 2.08 2.19 9.65
CA VAL A 25 1.28 3.38 9.30
C VAL A 25 -0.22 3.12 9.40
N SER A 26 -1.05 4.17 9.40
CA SER A 26 -2.52 4.04 9.32
C SER A 26 -3.09 4.29 7.92
N THR A 27 -4.29 3.77 7.65
CA THR A 27 -5.04 4.06 6.42
C THR A 27 -5.27 5.56 6.20
N ARG A 28 -5.40 6.35 7.28
CA ARG A 28 -5.58 7.80 7.19
C ARG A 28 -4.30 8.53 6.81
N GLU A 29 -3.17 8.17 7.45
CA GLU A 29 -1.85 8.70 7.09
C GLU A 29 -1.55 8.48 5.61
N LEU A 30 -1.85 7.28 5.10
CA LEU A 30 -1.73 6.95 3.67
C LEU A 30 -2.69 7.78 2.80
N ALA A 31 -3.95 7.96 3.21
CA ALA A 31 -4.89 8.76 2.43
C ALA A 31 -4.42 10.22 2.29
N ASP A 32 -3.92 10.80 3.38
CA ASP A 32 -3.39 12.16 3.42
C ASP A 32 -2.10 12.27 2.59
N ALA A 33 -1.15 11.35 2.74
CA ALA A 33 0.12 11.35 2.01
C ALA A 33 -0.05 11.22 0.48
N PHE A 34 -1.05 10.46 0.04
CA PHE A 34 -1.30 10.19 -1.38
C PHE A 34 -2.40 11.07 -2.00
N GLY A 35 -2.94 12.04 -1.24
CA GLY A 35 -4.04 12.90 -1.71
C GLY A 35 -5.26 12.08 -2.18
N SER A 36 -5.56 10.99 -1.48
CA SER A 36 -6.61 10.03 -1.86
C SER A 36 -7.66 9.88 -0.77
N THR A 37 -8.68 9.07 -1.05
CA THR A 37 -9.68 8.75 -0.01
C THR A 37 -9.26 7.50 0.77
N PRO A 38 -9.64 7.37 2.05
CA PRO A 38 -9.43 6.14 2.81
C PRO A 38 -10.00 4.90 2.12
N ARG A 39 -11.12 5.05 1.39
CA ARG A 39 -11.73 3.96 0.61
C ARG A 39 -10.85 3.49 -0.55
N THR A 40 -10.17 4.42 -1.23
CA THR A 40 -9.22 4.09 -2.31
C THR A 40 -8.00 3.39 -1.74
N ILE A 41 -7.40 3.95 -0.69
CA ILE A 41 -6.25 3.34 -0.02
C ILE A 41 -6.58 1.95 0.53
N GLN A 42 -7.74 1.76 1.15
CA GLN A 42 -8.13 0.44 1.64
C GLN A 42 -8.21 -0.61 0.52
N ARG A 43 -8.64 -0.24 -0.69
CA ARG A 43 -8.61 -1.17 -1.84
C ARG A 43 -7.18 -1.51 -2.25
N ASP A 44 -6.28 -0.53 -2.23
CA ASP A 44 -4.87 -0.76 -2.55
C ASP A 44 -4.20 -1.65 -1.50
N LEU A 45 -4.49 -1.41 -0.21
CA LEU A 45 -4.04 -2.24 0.91
C LEU A 45 -4.56 -3.67 0.80
N ASN A 46 -5.83 -3.87 0.42
CA ASN A 46 -6.37 -5.21 0.21
C ASN A 46 -5.63 -5.98 -0.90
N VAL A 47 -5.17 -5.30 -1.95
CA VAL A 47 -4.35 -5.94 -3.00
C VAL A 47 -2.99 -6.35 -2.44
N LEU A 48 -2.34 -5.49 -1.65
CA LEU A 48 -1.04 -5.79 -1.04
C LEU A 48 -1.15 -6.93 -0.01
N GLU A 49 -2.17 -6.90 0.84
CA GLU A 49 -2.45 -7.92 1.86
C GLU A 49 -2.77 -9.26 1.22
N TYR A 50 -3.61 -9.31 0.18
CA TYR A 50 -3.90 -10.54 -0.56
C TYR A 50 -2.63 -11.19 -1.16
N ASN A 51 -1.60 -10.39 -1.44
CA ASN A 51 -0.32 -10.86 -1.97
C ASN A 51 0.74 -11.09 -0.87
N ASP A 52 0.37 -11.09 0.41
CA ASP A 52 1.25 -11.23 1.57
C ASP A 52 2.39 -10.20 1.62
N LEU A 53 2.20 -9.01 1.06
CA LEU A 53 3.22 -7.95 1.05
C LEU A 53 3.15 -7.08 2.30
N ILE A 54 1.96 -6.96 2.86
CA ILE A 54 1.70 -6.22 4.11
C ILE A 54 0.78 -7.04 5.02
N SER A 55 0.75 -6.68 6.29
CA SER A 55 -0.17 -7.24 7.28
C SER A 55 -0.63 -6.15 8.27
N SER A 56 -1.68 -6.45 9.02
CA SER A 56 -2.28 -5.56 10.00
C SER A 56 -1.92 -6.01 11.43
N PRO A 57 -0.89 -5.44 12.08
CA PRO A 57 -0.53 -5.81 13.44
C PRO A 57 -1.58 -5.37 14.47
N ARG A 58 -2.37 -4.34 14.13
CA ARG A 58 -3.51 -3.83 14.90
C ARG A 58 -4.53 -3.25 13.93
N ARG A 59 -5.82 -3.27 14.29
CA ARG A 59 -6.90 -2.75 13.45
C ARG A 59 -6.59 -1.34 12.90
N GLY A 60 -6.55 -1.22 11.57
CA GLY A 60 -6.32 0.04 10.87
C GLY A 60 -4.86 0.50 10.81
N LYS A 61 -3.92 -0.33 11.28
CA LYS A 61 -2.47 -0.14 11.14
C LYS A 61 -1.90 -1.19 10.20
N TRP A 62 -0.88 -0.83 9.44
CA TRP A 62 -0.32 -1.66 8.37
C TRP A 62 1.20 -1.60 8.40
N THR A 63 1.84 -2.75 8.24
CA THR A 63 3.29 -2.91 8.16
C THR A 63 3.64 -3.90 7.05
N THR A 64 4.87 -3.87 6.53
CA THR A 64 5.34 -4.88 5.56
C THR A 64 5.56 -6.23 6.22
N THR A 65 5.39 -7.31 5.46
CA THR A 65 5.82 -8.65 5.86
C THR A 65 7.32 -8.87 5.60
N GLU A 66 7.84 -10.03 5.99
CA GLU A 66 9.22 -10.46 5.67
C GLU A 66 9.39 -11.03 4.26
N LYS A 67 8.31 -11.05 3.44
CA LYS A 67 8.34 -11.60 2.10
C LYS A 67 9.37 -10.85 1.26
N LYS A 68 10.34 -11.59 0.68
CA LYS A 68 11.36 -10.99 -0.18
C LYS A 68 10.75 -10.49 -1.48
N VAL A 69 10.83 -9.18 -1.72
CA VAL A 69 10.34 -8.53 -2.94
C VAL A 69 11.50 -7.93 -3.72
N LYS A 70 11.58 -8.20 -5.02
CA LYS A 70 12.45 -7.44 -5.93
C LYS A 70 11.75 -6.15 -6.31
N VAL A 71 12.33 -5.02 -5.90
CA VAL A 71 11.89 -3.69 -6.33
C VAL A 71 12.64 -3.37 -7.61
N THR A 72 11.89 -3.19 -8.70
CA THR A 72 12.43 -2.67 -9.97
C THR A 72 11.98 -1.22 -10.07
N LEU A 73 12.95 -0.31 -10.16
CA LEU A 73 12.75 1.12 -10.37
C LEU A 73 12.35 1.41 -11.82
#